data_AF-A0A0D8ZRQ0-F1
#
_entry.id   AF-A0A0D8ZRQ0-F1
#
_cell.length_a   1.000
_cell.length_b   1.000
_cell.length_c   1.000
_cell.angle_alpha   90.00
_cell.angle_beta   90.00
_cell.angle_gamma   90.00
#
_symmetry.space_group_name_H-M   'P 1'
#
loop_
_entity.id
_entity.type
_entity.pdbx_description
1 polymer ?
#
loop_
_entity_poly.entity_id
_entity_poly.type
_entity_poly.pdbx_seq_one_letter_code
_entity_poly.pdbx_strand_id
1 'polypeptide(L)' 'MNEIQAQIRAKSAQASQLSQEATIAFRAKNFATGKRLMAQAVAASIDCQRLIQEYTQQQATAK' A
#
# COMPACT_ATOMS: atom_id res chain seq x y z
N MET A 1 -20.02 1.30 4.81
CA MET A 1 -18.65 1.82 4.55
C MET A 1 -18.41 1.70 3.06
N ASN A 2 -17.97 2.78 2.41
CA ASN A 2 -17.76 2.79 0.97
C ASN A 2 -16.67 1.75 0.60
N GLU A 3 -16.93 0.88 -0.36
CA GLU A 3 -16.07 -0.25 -0.74
C GLU A 3 -14.64 0.22 -1.06
N ILE A 4 -14.50 1.35 -1.76
CA ILE A 4 -13.21 1.97 -2.06
C ILE A 4 -12.48 2.41 -0.79
N GLN A 5 -13.16 2.94 0.23
CA GLN A 5 -12.52 3.27 1.52
C GLN A 5 -12.01 2.03 2.27
N ALA A 6 -12.68 0.88 2.10
CA ALA A 6 -12.20 -0.38 2.68
C ALA A 6 -10.95 -0.85 1.93
N GLN A 7 -10.94 -0.77 0.59
CA GLN A 7 -9.79 -1.14 -0.24
C GLN A 7 -8.57 -0.24 0.02
N ILE A 8 -8.77 1.09 0.15
CA ILE A 8 -7.69 2.05 0.51
C ILE A 8 -7.05 1.63 1.84
N ARG A 9 -7.85 1.35 2.86
CA ARG A 9 -7.33 0.92 4.18
C ARG A 9 -6.59 -0.41 4.10
N ALA A 10 -7.13 -1.38 3.37
CA ALA A 10 -6.48 -2.67 3.18
C ALA A 10 -5.12 -2.53 2.48
N LYS A 11 -5.04 -1.76 1.39
CA LYS A 11 -3.80 -1.52 0.65
C LYS A 11 -2.77 -0.72 1.44
N SER A 12 -3.21 0.28 2.19
CA SER A 12 -2.36 1.04 3.11
C SER A 12 -1.77 0.14 4.21
N ALA A 13 -2.61 -0.71 4.84
CA ALA A 13 -2.16 -1.66 5.85
C ALA A 13 -1.16 -2.67 5.26
N GLN A 14 -1.44 -3.20 4.05
CA GLN A 14 -0.55 -4.11 3.33
C GLN A 14 0.82 -3.47 3.06
N ALA A 15 0.85 -2.22 2.57
CA ALA A 15 2.09 -1.50 2.32
C ALA A 15 2.90 -1.30 3.62
N SER A 16 2.25 -0.95 4.72
CA SER A 16 2.89 -0.79 6.03
C SER A 16 3.48 -2.10 6.55
N GLN A 17 2.73 -3.19 6.47
CA GLN A 17 3.18 -4.52 6.90
C GLN A 17 4.39 -4.97 6.09
N LEU A 18 4.32 -4.91 4.76
CA LEU A 18 5.43 -5.27 3.88
C LEU A 18 6.68 -4.41 4.16
N SER A 19 6.50 -3.15 4.54
CA SER A 19 7.60 -2.26 4.91
C SER A 19 8.28 -2.66 6.22
N GLN A 20 7.50 -3.09 7.22
CA GLN A 20 8.06 -3.64 8.45
C GLN A 20 8.80 -4.95 8.19
N GLU A 21 8.19 -5.87 7.42
CA GLU A 21 8.83 -7.15 7.07
C GLU A 21 10.13 -6.93 6.27
N ALA A 22 10.15 -5.98 5.33
CA ALA A 22 11.35 -5.60 4.59
C ALA A 22 12.45 -5.10 5.54
N THR A 23 12.08 -4.27 6.52
CA THR A 23 12.99 -3.74 7.53
C THR A 23 13.58 -4.87 8.39
N ILE A 24 12.77 -5.83 8.80
CA ILE A 24 13.22 -7.02 9.53
C ILE A 24 14.20 -7.82 8.68
N ALA A 25 13.90 -8.05 7.40
CA ALA A 25 14.79 -8.74 6.47
C ALA A 25 16.14 -8.01 6.28
N PHE A 26 16.13 -6.68 6.16
CA PHE A 26 17.36 -5.89 6.08
C PHE A 26 18.19 -5.95 7.36
N ARG A 27 17.55 -5.90 8.53
CA ARG A 27 18.23 -6.09 9.83
C ARG A 27 18.88 -7.47 9.94
N ALA A 28 18.25 -8.49 9.39
CA ALA A 28 18.80 -9.84 9.28
C ALA A 28 19.84 -10.01 8.16
N LYS A 29 20.27 -8.92 7.50
CA LYS A 29 21.17 -8.92 6.31
C LYS A 29 20.64 -9.74 5.12
N ASN A 30 19.35 -10.06 5.12
CA ASN A 30 18.68 -10.71 4.00
C ASN A 30 18.21 -9.66 2.98
N PHE A 31 19.17 -9.08 2.26
CA PHE A 31 18.92 -7.98 1.33
C PHE A 31 18.03 -8.37 0.15
N ALA A 32 18.11 -9.62 -0.32
CA ALA A 32 17.28 -10.10 -1.42
C ALA A 32 15.80 -10.08 -1.02
N THR A 33 15.48 -10.62 0.17
CA THR A 33 14.10 -10.61 0.70
C THR A 33 13.65 -9.20 1.02
N GLY A 34 14.50 -8.38 1.65
CA GLY A 34 14.18 -6.98 1.95
C GLY A 34 13.83 -6.17 0.71
N LYS A 35 14.61 -6.28 -0.38
CA LYS A 35 14.32 -5.61 -1.66
C LYS A 35 13.00 -6.10 -2.27
N ARG A 36 12.74 -7.41 -2.26
CA ARG A 36 11.49 -7.99 -2.79
C ARG A 36 10.28 -7.45 -2.02
N LEU A 37 10.34 -7.46 -0.69
CA LEU A 37 9.26 -6.95 0.16
C LEU A 37 9.06 -5.43 -0.03
N MET A 38 10.14 -4.66 -0.18
CA MET A 38 10.05 -3.24 -0.51
C MET A 38 9.36 -2.99 -1.86
N ALA A 39 9.73 -3.74 -2.91
CA ALA A 39 9.07 -3.61 -4.20
C ALA A 39 7.56 -3.89 -4.10
N GLN A 40 7.17 -4.89 -3.31
CA GLN A 40 5.76 -5.20 -3.03
C GLN A 40 5.07 -4.08 -2.24
N ALA A 41 5.74 -3.49 -1.24
CA ALA A 41 5.23 -2.36 -0.47
C ALA A 41 4.99 -1.13 -1.35
N VAL A 42 5.91 -0.84 -2.28
CA VAL A 42 5.77 0.24 -3.27
C VAL A 42 4.58 -0.02 -4.19
N ALA A 43 4.43 -1.23 -4.72
CA ALA A 43 3.28 -1.58 -5.55
C ALA A 43 1.94 -1.39 -4.81
N ALA A 44 1.85 -1.86 -3.56
CA ALA A 44 0.66 -1.65 -2.73
C ALA A 44 0.39 -0.16 -2.43
N SER A 45 1.44 0.66 -2.30
CA SER A 45 1.32 2.10 -2.09
C SER A 45 0.81 2.83 -3.33
N ILE A 46 1.29 2.45 -4.52
CA ILE A 46 0.80 2.98 -5.80
C ILE A 46 -0.68 2.63 -5.99
N ASP A 47 -1.07 1.38 -5.72
CA ASP A 47 -2.47 0.95 -5.74
C ASP A 47 -3.33 1.78 -4.78
N CYS A 48 -2.84 2.01 -3.56
CA CYS A 48 -3.53 2.82 -2.57
C CYS A 48 -3.73 4.27 -3.07
N GLN A 49 -2.70 4.88 -3.65
CA GLN A 49 -2.79 6.24 -4.21
C GLN A 49 -3.80 6.32 -5.35
N ARG A 50 -3.83 5.33 -6.25
CA ARG A 50 -4.81 5.24 -7.32
C ARG A 50 -6.25 5.16 -6.78
N LEU A 51 -6.49 4.31 -5.78
CA LEU A 51 -7.80 4.21 -5.13
C LEU A 51 -8.22 5.51 -4.44
N ILE A 52 -7.28 6.24 -3.82
CA ILE A 52 -7.55 7.57 -3.23
C ILE A 52 -7.96 8.57 -4.31
N GLN A 53 -7.29 8.56 -5.46
CA GLN A 53 -7.64 9.42 -6.60
C GLN A 53 -9.04 9.09 -7.13
N GLU A 54 -9.35 7.80 -7.36
CA GLU A 54 -10.67 7.34 -7.78
C GLU A 54 -11.76 7.76 -6.78
N TYR A 55 -11.52 7.56 -5.48
CA TYR A 55 -12.43 7.99 -4.42
C TYR A 55 -12.71 9.49 -4.46
N THR A 56 -11.66 10.29 -4.62
CA THR A 56 -11.75 11.75 -4.65
C THR A 56 -12.53 12.22 -5.89
N GLN A 57 -12.30 11.60 -7.04
CA GLN A 57 -13.03 11.90 -8.27
C GLN A 57 -14.52 11.56 -8.15
N GLN A 58 -14.86 10.40 -7.57
CA GLN A 58 -16.26 10.02 -7.32
C GLN A 58 -16.96 11.02 -6.40
N GLN A 59 -16.27 11.51 -5.36
CA GLN A 59 -16.83 12.54 -4.48
C GLN A 59 -17.01 13.90 -5.18
N ALA A 60 -16.13 14.24 -6.13
CA ALA A 60 -16.20 15.49 -6.88
C ALA A 60 -17.31 15.48 -7.95
N THR A 61 -17.61 14.33 -8.55
CA THR A 61 -18.68 14.17 -9.56
C THR A 61 -20.06 13.91 -8.96
N ALA A 62 -20.14 13.51 -7.69
CA ALA A 62 -21.42 13.33 -6.97
C ALA A 62 -21.96 14.63 -6.33
N LYS A 63 -21.30 15.78 -6.56
CA LYS A 63 -21.75 17.12 -6.17
C LYS A 63 -22.36 17.84 -7.36
#